data_AF-A0A346D468-F1
#
_entry.id   AF-A0A346D468-F1
#
_cell.length_a   1.000
_cell.length_b   1.000
_cell.length_c   1.000
_cell.angle_alpha   90.00
_cell.angle_beta   90.00
_cell.angle_gamma   90.00
#
_symmetry.space_group_name_H-M   'P 1'
#
loop_
_entity.id
_entity.type
_entity.pdbx_description
1 polymer ?
#
loop_
_entity_poly.entity_id
_entity_poly.type
_entity_poly.pdbx_seq_one_letter_code
_entity_poly.pdbx_strand_id
1 'polypeptide(L)'
;HRSDMEPKVSLGKAINFIKLSVRLVCTWPPSKHSTKWQIAVEDFSWCISILSVLCLLIPLIFSIYEYRSDSIIMTQSMGLAGACVMIIIKTFVLRVHRKKCQLLIDEMEEFVKTCQDHEKHVLQSYVDRCWIFYAAVTIMNYLASVPVIFGPFVFPHQRMPTFAIYPFSIDSGTSMYLIIFIHQSIVGFQTSAGLTIDCQVALMMWYAGARIEMLAQEMKNSSCIKEFGWFVRKHQSLLFYATQVSGTMCYIALTSACVCGLSTIMGTMQLVGDRPFIIKAQYGP
;
A
#
# COMPACT_ATOMS: atom_id res chain seq x y z
N HIS A 1 13.82 -32.81 16.38
CA HIS A 1 12.64 -32.99 15.53
C HIS A 1 12.21 -31.64 15.00
N ARG A 2 12.68 -31.26 13.80
CA ARG A 2 12.27 -30.04 13.12
C ARG A 2 11.34 -30.53 12.02
N SER A 3 10.03 -30.42 12.25
CA SER A 3 9.04 -30.76 11.24
C SER A 3 9.36 -29.96 9.98
N ASP A 4 9.55 -30.66 8.87
CA ASP A 4 9.49 -30.08 7.53
C ASP A 4 8.13 -29.40 7.40
N MET A 5 8.10 -28.09 7.66
CA MET A 5 6.94 -27.28 7.31
C MET A 5 6.99 -27.19 5.80
N GLU A 6 6.10 -27.92 5.13
CA GLU A 6 5.73 -27.59 3.77
C GLU A 6 5.47 -26.06 3.70
N PRO A 7 6.01 -25.36 2.69
CA PRO A 7 5.85 -23.92 2.57
C PRO A 7 4.37 -23.60 2.48
N LYS A 8 3.84 -22.90 3.50
CA LYS A 8 2.41 -22.54 3.57
C LYS A 8 1.97 -21.77 2.33
N VAL A 9 2.86 -20.93 1.78
CA VAL A 9 2.70 -20.23 0.50
C VAL A 9 4.05 -20.11 -0.19
N SER A 10 4.12 -20.41 -1.49
CA SER A 10 5.37 -20.26 -2.24
C SER A 10 5.76 -18.80 -2.44
N LEU A 11 7.06 -18.52 -2.43
CA LEU A 11 7.64 -17.20 -2.68
C LEU A 11 7.03 -16.45 -3.88
N GLY A 12 6.88 -17.12 -5.02
CA GLY A 12 6.28 -16.52 -6.21
C GLY A 12 4.80 -16.13 -6.01
N LYS A 13 4.02 -16.94 -5.28
CA LYS A 13 2.64 -16.60 -4.92
C LYS A 13 2.59 -15.39 -3.99
N ALA A 14 3.52 -15.30 -3.04
CA ALA A 14 3.59 -14.17 -2.11
C ALA A 14 3.89 -12.84 -2.82
N ILE A 15 4.87 -12.84 -3.74
CA ILE A 15 5.21 -11.66 -4.55
C ILE A 15 4.01 -11.26 -5.43
N ASN A 16 3.39 -12.21 -6.11
CA ASN A 16 2.23 -11.95 -6.96
C ASN A 16 1.03 -11.39 -6.18
N PHE A 17 0.82 -11.85 -4.94
CA PHE A 17 -0.22 -11.31 -4.07
C PHE A 17 0.02 -9.83 -3.75
N ILE A 18 1.25 -9.47 -3.36
CA ILE A 18 1.60 -8.07 -3.08
C ILE A 18 1.43 -7.22 -4.34
N LYS A 19 1.91 -7.71 -5.50
CA LYS A 19 1.74 -7.05 -6.80
C LYS A 19 0.28 -6.81 -7.15
N LEU A 20 -0.60 -7.77 -6.87
CA LEU A 20 -2.04 -7.63 -7.05
C LEU A 20 -2.64 -6.61 -6.09
N SER A 21 -2.21 -6.61 -4.82
CA SER A 21 -2.75 -5.74 -3.77
C SER A 21 -2.54 -4.24 -4.03
N VAL A 22 -1.51 -3.87 -4.80
CA VAL A 22 -1.20 -2.47 -5.15
C VAL A 22 -1.63 -2.10 -6.57
N ARG A 23 -2.29 -3.01 -7.29
CA ARG A 23 -2.59 -2.83 -8.73
C ARG A 23 -3.47 -1.61 -9.01
N LEU A 24 -4.44 -1.33 -8.14
CA LEU A 24 -5.38 -0.21 -8.32
C LEU A 24 -4.71 1.18 -8.25
N VAL A 25 -3.59 1.28 -7.53
CA VAL A 25 -2.79 2.51 -7.42
C VAL A 25 -1.62 2.57 -8.40
N CYS A 26 -1.42 1.52 -9.21
CA CYS A 26 -0.41 1.46 -10.27
C CYS A 26 1.02 1.81 -9.77
N THR A 27 1.37 1.36 -8.58
CA THR A 27 2.69 1.65 -7.96
C THR A 27 3.73 0.56 -8.17
N TRP A 28 3.33 -0.61 -8.68
CA TRP A 28 4.29 -1.63 -9.08
C TRP A 28 5.04 -1.16 -10.34
N PRO A 29 6.39 -1.11 -10.32
CA PRO A 29 7.15 -0.64 -11.48
C PRO A 29 7.07 -1.63 -12.65
N PRO A 30 7.20 -1.14 -13.90
CA PRO A 30 7.31 -2.00 -15.08
C PRO A 30 8.57 -2.83 -14.99
N SER A 31 8.62 -3.96 -15.67
CA SER A 31 9.87 -4.71 -15.80
C SER A 31 10.85 -3.99 -16.74
N LYS A 32 12.16 -4.18 -16.55
CA LYS A 32 13.20 -3.75 -17.51
C LYS A 32 12.96 -4.26 -18.94
N HIS A 33 12.31 -5.42 -19.08
CA HIS A 33 12.02 -6.03 -20.37
C HIS A 33 10.72 -5.49 -21.01
N SER A 34 10.03 -4.55 -20.35
CA SER A 34 8.78 -4.00 -20.85
C SER A 34 8.97 -3.14 -22.09
N THR A 35 8.03 -3.25 -23.03
CA THR A 35 8.06 -2.43 -24.25
C THR A 35 7.75 -0.97 -23.92
N LYS A 36 8.17 -0.04 -24.79
CA LYS A 36 7.83 1.39 -24.64
C LYS A 36 6.32 1.62 -24.49
N TRP A 37 5.51 0.81 -25.17
CA TRP A 37 4.05 0.85 -25.08
C TRP A 37 3.54 0.44 -23.69
N GLN A 38 4.06 -0.65 -23.12
CA GLN A 38 3.69 -1.08 -21.77
C GLN A 38 4.01 -0.01 -20.72
N ILE A 39 5.18 0.62 -20.82
CA ILE A 39 5.58 1.72 -19.94
C ILE A 39 4.62 2.91 -20.08
N ALA A 40 4.23 3.26 -21.32
CA ALA A 40 3.28 4.35 -21.57
C ALA A 40 1.89 4.06 -20.99
N VAL A 41 1.40 2.82 -21.12
CA VAL A 41 0.10 2.40 -20.55
C VAL A 41 0.13 2.47 -19.02
N GLU A 42 1.21 2.03 -18.38
CA GLU A 42 1.35 2.14 -16.92
C GLU A 42 1.40 3.60 -16.46
N ASP A 43 2.14 4.45 -17.17
CA ASP A 43 2.25 5.88 -16.85
C ASP A 43 0.88 6.56 -16.98
N PHE A 44 0.14 6.24 -18.05
CA PHE A 44 -1.21 6.71 -18.25
C PHE A 44 -2.17 6.20 -17.16
N SER A 45 -2.07 4.92 -16.79
CA SER A 45 -2.90 4.32 -15.73
C SER A 45 -2.63 4.95 -14.36
N TRP A 46 -1.36 5.25 -14.06
CA TRP A 46 -0.98 5.97 -12.84
C TRP A 46 -1.55 7.41 -12.83
N CYS A 47 -1.48 8.12 -13.95
CA CYS A 47 -2.09 9.45 -14.07
C CYS A 47 -3.60 9.41 -13.84
N ILE A 48 -4.31 8.44 -14.42
CA ILE A 48 -5.74 8.23 -14.18
C ILE A 48 -6.01 7.93 -12.71
N SER A 49 -5.20 7.06 -12.09
CA SER A 49 -5.36 6.67 -10.69
C SER A 49 -5.26 7.90 -9.77
N ILE A 50 -4.22 8.73 -9.95
CA ILE A 50 -4.07 9.98 -9.18
C ILE A 50 -5.19 10.97 -9.46
N LEU A 51 -5.58 11.13 -10.73
CA LEU A 51 -6.66 12.04 -11.10
C LEU A 51 -7.98 11.61 -10.42
N SER A 52 -8.27 10.32 -10.37
CA SER A 52 -9.46 9.79 -9.69
C SER A 52 -9.45 10.11 -8.19
N VAL A 53 -8.31 9.93 -7.51
CA VAL A 53 -8.18 10.29 -6.09
C VAL A 53 -8.33 11.80 -5.88
N LEU A 54 -7.74 12.63 -6.75
CA LEU A 54 -7.87 14.10 -6.68
C LEU A 54 -9.33 14.55 -6.90
N CYS A 55 -10.04 13.92 -7.83
CA CYS A 55 -11.45 14.19 -8.12
C CYS A 55 -12.36 13.90 -6.92
N LEU A 56 -11.96 13.03 -5.98
CA LEU A 56 -12.68 12.84 -4.71
C LEU A 56 -12.14 13.75 -3.59
N LEU A 57 -10.83 14.00 -3.55
CA LEU A 57 -10.21 14.85 -2.53
C LEU A 57 -10.80 16.27 -2.52
N ILE A 58 -10.99 16.88 -3.69
CA ILE A 58 -11.53 18.24 -3.79
C ILE A 58 -12.93 18.35 -3.16
N PRO A 59 -13.93 17.53 -3.54
CA PRO A 59 -15.24 17.47 -2.88
C PRO A 59 -15.21 17.17 -1.37
N LEU A 60 -14.24 16.37 -0.91
CA LEU A 60 -14.06 16.11 0.51
C LEU A 60 -13.56 17.34 1.26
N ILE A 61 -12.66 18.12 0.67
CA ILE A 61 -12.21 19.40 1.24
C ILE A 61 -13.38 20.38 1.36
N PHE A 62 -14.23 20.47 0.33
CA PHE A 62 -15.45 21.28 0.41
C PHE A 62 -16.41 20.79 1.49
N SER A 63 -16.57 19.47 1.64
CA SER A 63 -17.37 18.86 2.72
C SER A 63 -16.87 19.27 4.10
N ILE A 64 -15.55 19.29 4.34
CA ILE A 64 -14.96 19.72 5.62
C ILE A 64 -15.29 21.17 5.92
N TYR A 65 -15.24 22.05 4.91
CA TYR A 65 -15.55 23.47 5.07
C TYR A 65 -17.03 23.71 5.38
N GLU A 66 -17.93 23.04 4.64
CA GLU A 66 -19.38 23.19 4.79
C GLU A 66 -19.87 22.62 6.12
N TYR A 67 -19.47 21.39 6.44
CA TYR A 67 -19.89 20.68 7.65
C TYR A 67 -19.03 21.00 8.87
N ARG A 68 -18.29 22.12 8.90
CA ARG A 68 -17.42 22.49 10.02
C ARG A 68 -18.13 22.57 11.38
N SER A 69 -19.45 22.80 11.37
CA SER A 69 -20.30 22.85 12.56
C SER A 69 -20.80 21.47 12.99
N ASP A 70 -20.83 20.49 12.08
CA ASP A 70 -21.15 19.09 12.37
C ASP A 70 -19.85 18.31 12.55
N SER A 71 -19.45 18.15 13.81
CA SER A 71 -18.20 17.49 14.16
C SER A 71 -18.09 16.06 13.61
N ILE A 72 -19.20 15.36 13.37
CA ILE A 72 -19.20 13.97 12.89
C ILE A 72 -18.83 13.94 11.41
N ILE A 73 -19.60 14.64 10.59
CA ILE A 73 -19.39 14.67 9.13
C ILE A 73 -18.03 15.31 8.83
N MET A 74 -17.67 16.38 9.54
CA MET A 74 -16.37 17.02 9.42
C MET A 74 -15.22 16.03 9.65
N THR A 75 -15.25 15.28 10.76
CA THR A 75 -14.15 14.38 11.12
C THR A 75 -14.05 13.16 10.19
N GLN A 76 -15.18 12.64 9.70
CA GLN A 76 -15.20 11.60 8.66
C GLN A 76 -14.60 12.09 7.35
N SER A 77 -15.04 13.26 6.86
CA SER A 77 -14.53 13.85 5.62
C SER A 77 -13.04 14.17 5.72
N MET A 78 -12.57 14.64 6.88
CA MET A 78 -11.14 14.84 7.16
C MET A 78 -10.35 13.52 7.14
N GLY A 79 -10.87 12.44 7.75
CA GLY A 79 -10.23 11.13 7.72
C GLY A 79 -10.08 10.59 6.29
N LEU A 80 -11.15 10.67 5.49
CA LEU A 80 -11.14 10.25 4.08
C LEU A 80 -10.23 11.14 3.21
N ALA A 81 -10.23 12.45 3.44
CA ALA A 81 -9.32 13.37 2.77
C ALA A 81 -7.86 13.08 3.14
N GLY A 82 -7.59 12.79 4.40
CA GLY A 82 -6.28 12.35 4.89
C GLY A 82 -5.80 11.08 4.21
N ALA A 83 -6.69 10.08 4.04
CA ALA A 83 -6.39 8.87 3.29
C ALA A 83 -6.05 9.17 1.82
N CYS A 84 -6.82 10.04 1.15
CA CYS A 84 -6.54 10.50 -0.21
C CYS A 84 -5.16 11.15 -0.32
N VAL A 85 -4.83 12.07 0.59
CA VAL A 85 -3.53 12.75 0.63
C VAL A 85 -2.40 11.75 0.87
N MET A 86 -2.59 10.79 1.77
CA MET A 86 -1.61 9.72 2.04
C MET A 86 -1.26 8.94 0.78
N ILE A 87 -2.27 8.52 0.01
CA ILE A 87 -2.07 7.73 -1.22
C ILE A 87 -1.35 8.58 -2.27
N ILE A 88 -1.74 9.84 -2.44
CA ILE A 88 -1.06 10.77 -3.36
C ILE A 88 0.42 10.89 -3.00
N ILE A 89 0.74 11.11 -1.72
CA ILE A 89 2.13 11.21 -1.27
C ILE A 89 2.89 9.90 -1.52
N LYS A 90 2.36 8.74 -1.08
CA LYS A 90 3.03 7.44 -1.24
C LYS A 90 3.28 7.09 -2.71
N THR A 91 2.26 7.25 -3.54
CA THR A 91 2.35 6.97 -4.98
C THR A 91 3.33 7.92 -5.67
N PHE A 92 3.38 9.19 -5.28
CA PHE A 92 4.35 10.15 -5.78
C PHE A 92 5.78 9.83 -5.35
N VAL A 93 6.00 9.47 -4.08
CA VAL A 93 7.31 9.04 -3.57
C VAL A 93 7.82 7.83 -4.36
N LEU A 94 6.97 6.81 -4.57
CA LEU A 94 7.34 5.65 -5.40
C LEU A 94 7.56 6.01 -6.86
N ARG A 95 6.83 7.01 -7.40
CA ARG A 95 7.06 7.51 -8.76
C ARG A 95 8.42 8.18 -8.90
N VAL A 96 8.81 9.01 -7.94
CA VAL A 96 10.15 9.65 -7.91
C VAL A 96 11.24 8.58 -7.80
N HIS A 97 11.03 7.55 -6.99
CA HIS A 97 11.98 6.46 -6.80
C HIS A 97 11.81 5.30 -7.80
N ARG A 98 10.96 5.45 -8.85
CA ARG A 98 10.54 4.35 -9.74
C ARG A 98 11.72 3.61 -10.34
N LYS A 99 12.71 4.32 -10.89
CA LYS A 99 13.89 3.68 -11.52
C LYS A 99 14.64 2.79 -10.53
N LYS A 100 14.76 3.24 -9.27
CA LYS A 100 15.38 2.48 -8.20
C LYS A 100 14.53 1.27 -7.90
N CYS A 101 13.26 1.44 -7.51
CA CYS A 101 12.34 0.33 -7.20
C CYS A 101 12.24 -0.70 -8.33
N GLN A 102 12.26 -0.26 -9.59
CA GLN A 102 12.29 -1.11 -10.78
C GLN A 102 13.53 -2.01 -10.80
N LEU A 103 14.73 -1.42 -10.66
CA LEU A 103 15.98 -2.19 -10.64
C LEU A 103 15.96 -3.30 -9.60
N LEU A 104 15.43 -2.99 -8.41
CA LEU A 104 15.36 -3.88 -7.25
C LEU A 104 14.34 -5.01 -7.45
N ILE A 105 13.14 -4.67 -7.91
CA ILE A 105 12.07 -5.65 -8.14
C ILE A 105 12.43 -6.57 -9.29
N ASP A 106 13.03 -6.06 -10.36
CA ASP A 106 13.52 -6.91 -11.46
C ASP A 106 14.62 -7.86 -10.99
N GLU A 107 15.61 -7.37 -10.21
CA GLU A 107 16.65 -8.24 -9.65
C GLU A 107 16.05 -9.32 -8.75
N MET A 108 15.07 -8.96 -7.92
CA MET A 108 14.35 -9.92 -7.08
C MET A 108 13.58 -10.94 -7.93
N GLU A 109 12.78 -10.50 -8.91
CA GLU A 109 11.99 -11.39 -9.76
C GLU A 109 12.88 -12.32 -10.61
N GLU A 110 14.07 -11.87 -11.03
CA GLU A 110 15.06 -12.69 -11.72
C GLU A 110 15.74 -13.68 -10.77
N PHE A 111 16.23 -13.21 -9.61
CA PHE A 111 16.89 -14.04 -8.61
C PHE A 111 15.98 -15.16 -8.12
N VAL A 112 14.69 -14.88 -7.88
CA VAL A 112 13.70 -15.90 -7.47
C VAL A 112 13.51 -17.01 -8.51
N LYS A 113 13.75 -16.74 -9.79
CA LYS A 113 13.65 -17.75 -10.86
C LYS A 113 14.92 -18.60 -10.98
N THR A 114 16.09 -18.04 -10.65
CA THR A 114 17.40 -18.68 -10.89
C THR A 114 18.10 -19.18 -9.63
N CYS A 115 17.57 -18.86 -8.43
CA CYS A 115 18.23 -19.17 -7.17
C CYS A 115 18.33 -20.68 -6.89
N GLN A 116 19.40 -21.09 -6.23
CA GLN A 116 19.63 -22.46 -5.78
C GLN A 116 18.71 -22.84 -4.61
N ASP A 117 18.59 -24.14 -4.31
CA ASP A 117 17.70 -24.62 -3.25
C ASP A 117 18.01 -24.02 -1.87
N HIS A 118 19.30 -23.82 -1.56
CA HIS A 118 19.73 -23.15 -0.32
C HIS A 118 19.25 -21.69 -0.23
N GLU A 119 19.43 -20.93 -1.31
CA GLU A 119 19.01 -19.52 -1.39
C GLU A 119 17.48 -19.40 -1.33
N LYS A 120 16.78 -20.30 -2.02
CA LYS A 120 15.33 -20.40 -1.99
C LYS A 120 14.81 -20.69 -0.58
N HIS A 121 15.48 -21.58 0.16
CA HIS A 121 15.13 -21.88 1.54
C HIS A 121 15.27 -20.65 2.45
N VAL A 122 16.34 -19.84 2.28
CA VAL A 122 16.49 -18.58 3.01
C VAL A 122 15.34 -17.63 2.68
N LEU A 123 15.04 -17.37 1.39
CA LEU A 123 13.93 -16.48 0.99
C LEU A 123 12.57 -16.97 1.51
N GLN A 124 12.32 -18.27 1.43
CA GLN A 124 11.08 -18.87 1.91
C GLN A 124 10.93 -18.69 3.43
N SER A 125 12.03 -18.76 4.21
CA SER A 125 11.99 -18.48 5.65
C SER A 125 11.51 -17.05 5.97
N TYR A 126 11.86 -16.06 5.15
CA TYR A 126 11.33 -14.70 5.32
C TYR A 126 9.84 -14.63 4.98
N VAL A 127 9.42 -15.26 3.88
CA VAL A 127 8.00 -15.33 3.49
C VAL A 127 7.17 -16.00 4.58
N ASP A 128 7.61 -17.14 5.10
CA ASP A 128 6.86 -17.87 6.13
C ASP A 128 6.70 -17.06 7.42
N ARG A 129 7.64 -16.15 7.72
CA ARG A 129 7.56 -15.24 8.87
C ARG A 129 6.59 -14.07 8.64
N CYS A 130 6.55 -13.48 7.45
CA CYS A 130 5.80 -12.24 7.21
C CYS A 130 4.47 -12.43 6.47
N TRP A 131 4.26 -13.55 5.79
CA TRP A 131 3.12 -13.76 4.88
C TRP A 131 1.77 -13.58 5.57
N ILE A 132 1.58 -14.21 6.75
CA ILE A 132 0.31 -14.13 7.48
C ILE A 132 0.00 -12.67 7.83
N PHE A 133 1.01 -11.91 8.26
CA PHE A 133 0.86 -10.50 8.57
C PHE A 133 0.48 -9.68 7.32
N TYR A 134 1.16 -9.88 6.19
CA TYR A 134 0.85 -9.17 4.95
C TYR A 134 -0.54 -9.50 4.41
N ALA A 135 -0.93 -10.77 4.46
CA ALA A 135 -2.27 -11.21 4.07
C ALA A 135 -3.34 -10.59 4.98
N ALA A 136 -3.14 -10.63 6.30
CA ALA A 136 -4.06 -10.05 7.27
C ALA A 136 -4.21 -8.53 7.08
N VAL A 137 -3.09 -7.79 7.00
CA VAL A 137 -3.11 -6.32 6.77
C VAL A 137 -3.81 -5.98 5.46
N THR A 138 -3.50 -6.71 4.39
CA THR A 138 -4.16 -6.50 3.08
C THR A 138 -5.66 -6.74 3.17
N ILE A 139 -6.08 -7.87 3.76
CA ILE A 139 -7.51 -8.21 3.91
C ILE A 139 -8.21 -7.16 4.76
N MET A 140 -7.64 -6.77 5.91
CA MET A 140 -8.22 -5.75 6.78
C MET A 140 -8.36 -4.40 6.07
N ASN A 141 -7.34 -3.96 5.32
CA ASN A 141 -7.40 -2.70 4.57
C ASN A 141 -8.52 -2.72 3.53
N TYR A 142 -8.69 -3.82 2.78
CA TYR A 142 -9.77 -3.94 1.82
C TYR A 142 -11.15 -4.06 2.49
N LEU A 143 -11.26 -4.83 3.57
CA LEU A 143 -12.50 -4.94 4.34
C LEU A 143 -12.92 -3.59 4.94
N ALA A 144 -11.98 -2.73 5.35
CA ALA A 144 -12.28 -1.40 5.88
C ALA A 144 -13.01 -0.48 4.87
N SER A 145 -12.84 -0.71 3.56
CA SER A 145 -13.58 0.05 2.54
C SER A 145 -15.03 -0.41 2.34
N VAL A 146 -15.37 -1.63 2.77
CA VAL A 146 -16.71 -2.21 2.55
C VAL A 146 -17.79 -1.43 3.32
N PRO A 147 -17.66 -1.14 4.64
CA PRO A 147 -18.65 -0.34 5.35
C PRO A 147 -18.86 1.06 4.77
N VAL A 148 -17.82 1.68 4.23
CA VAL A 148 -17.91 3.01 3.58
C VAL A 148 -18.75 2.92 2.31
N ILE A 149 -18.49 1.93 1.46
CA ILE A 149 -19.20 1.72 0.19
C ILE A 149 -20.66 1.34 0.43
N PHE A 150 -20.93 0.46 1.39
CA PHE A 150 -22.29 0.00 1.69
C PHE A 150 -23.04 0.87 2.69
N GLY A 151 -22.39 1.85 3.31
CA GLY A 151 -22.98 2.79 4.27
C GLY A 151 -24.32 3.38 3.82
N PRO A 152 -24.48 3.81 2.56
CA PRO A 152 -25.75 4.34 2.06
C PRO A 152 -26.94 3.39 2.11
N PHE A 153 -26.71 2.08 2.08
CA PHE A 153 -27.77 1.08 2.16
C PHE A 153 -28.17 0.76 3.60
N VAL A 154 -27.32 1.12 4.57
CA VAL A 154 -27.51 0.83 5.99
C VAL A 154 -28.03 2.07 6.73
N PHE A 155 -27.55 3.26 6.38
CA PHE A 155 -27.84 4.51 7.08
C PHE A 155 -28.83 5.39 6.31
N PRO A 156 -30.05 5.66 6.84
CA PRO A 156 -31.10 6.40 6.13
C PRO A 156 -30.72 7.82 5.67
N HIS A 157 -29.77 8.45 6.37
CA HIS A 157 -29.35 9.84 6.11
C HIS A 157 -28.10 9.93 5.22
N GLN A 158 -27.46 8.80 4.90
CA GLN A 158 -26.30 8.75 4.04
C GLN A 158 -26.72 8.32 2.63
N ARG A 159 -26.67 9.24 1.65
CA ARG A 159 -27.04 8.91 0.26
C ARG A 159 -25.88 8.39 -0.58
N MET A 160 -24.65 8.72 -0.21
CA MET A 160 -23.43 8.40 -0.98
C MET A 160 -22.37 7.75 -0.08
N PRO A 161 -21.44 6.97 -0.65
CA PRO A 161 -20.37 6.32 0.13
C PRO A 161 -19.61 7.30 1.03
N THR A 162 -19.49 8.55 0.58
CA THR A 162 -18.88 9.64 1.34
C THR A 162 -19.80 10.86 1.40
N PHE A 163 -19.56 11.75 2.36
CA PHE A 163 -20.25 13.04 2.49
C PHE A 163 -19.64 14.15 1.60
N ALA A 164 -18.98 13.76 0.51
CA ALA A 164 -18.39 14.68 -0.47
C ALA A 164 -19.43 15.62 -1.08
N ILE A 165 -19.10 16.91 -1.17
CA ILE A 165 -19.98 17.93 -1.76
C ILE A 165 -19.47 18.29 -3.16
N TYR A 166 -20.34 18.13 -4.16
CA TYR A 166 -20.04 18.47 -5.55
C TYR A 166 -20.70 19.79 -5.93
N PRO A 167 -20.07 20.61 -6.79
CA PRO A 167 -20.60 21.90 -7.23
C PRO A 167 -21.76 21.78 -8.24
N PHE A 168 -22.20 20.56 -8.55
CA PHE A 168 -23.29 20.26 -9.48
C PHE A 168 -24.31 19.35 -8.81
N SER A 169 -25.57 19.41 -9.28
CA SER A 169 -26.68 18.67 -8.67
C SER A 169 -26.60 17.18 -9.00
N ILE A 170 -26.31 16.39 -7.97
CA ILE A 170 -26.28 14.92 -8.06
C ILE A 170 -27.71 14.35 -8.15
N ASP A 171 -28.66 14.98 -7.46
CA ASP A 171 -30.06 14.56 -7.37
C ASP A 171 -30.86 14.82 -8.66
N SER A 172 -30.27 15.47 -9.67
CA SER A 172 -30.98 15.84 -10.91
C SER A 172 -31.14 14.68 -11.90
N GLY A 173 -30.41 13.56 -11.74
CA GLY A 173 -30.57 12.40 -12.61
C GLY A 173 -29.87 11.13 -12.11
N THR A 174 -30.55 9.99 -12.27
CA THR A 174 -30.09 8.65 -11.86
C THR A 174 -28.72 8.26 -12.41
N SER A 175 -28.38 8.72 -13.63
CA SER A 175 -27.10 8.43 -14.27
C SER A 175 -25.92 9.11 -13.57
N MET A 176 -26.06 10.39 -13.20
CA MET A 176 -25.01 11.13 -12.48
C MET A 176 -24.78 10.54 -11.10
N TYR A 177 -25.86 10.23 -10.38
CA TYR A 177 -25.80 9.54 -9.09
C TYR A 177 -24.97 8.25 -9.18
N LEU A 178 -25.28 7.38 -10.15
CA LEU A 178 -24.61 6.09 -10.30
C LEU A 178 -23.13 6.22 -10.68
N ILE A 179 -22.78 7.18 -11.55
CA ILE A 179 -21.39 7.46 -11.93
C ILE A 179 -20.57 7.89 -10.71
N ILE A 180 -21.09 8.81 -9.90
CA ILE A 180 -20.39 9.31 -8.70
C ILE A 180 -20.27 8.22 -7.65
N PHE A 181 -21.34 7.43 -7.45
CA PHE A 181 -21.32 6.31 -6.50
C PHE A 181 -20.23 5.29 -6.86
N ILE A 182 -20.15 4.91 -8.15
CA ILE A 182 -19.11 4.00 -8.64
C ILE A 182 -17.73 4.62 -8.49
N HIS A 183 -17.56 5.89 -8.86
CA HIS A 183 -16.29 6.60 -8.71
C HIS A 183 -15.82 6.62 -7.26
N GLN A 184 -16.68 6.99 -6.30
CA GLN A 184 -16.34 6.98 -4.87
C GLN A 184 -15.98 5.58 -4.38
N SER A 185 -16.67 4.54 -4.88
CA SER A 185 -16.37 3.15 -4.54
C SER A 185 -15.00 2.72 -5.07
N ILE A 186 -14.67 3.10 -6.30
CA ILE A 186 -13.35 2.86 -6.90
C ILE A 186 -12.26 3.53 -6.07
N VAL A 187 -12.44 4.81 -5.72
CA VAL A 187 -11.48 5.53 -4.88
C VAL A 187 -11.38 4.89 -3.50
N GLY A 188 -12.48 4.39 -2.92
CA GLY A 188 -12.46 3.59 -1.70
C GLY A 188 -11.50 2.39 -1.81
N PHE A 189 -11.61 1.59 -2.87
CA PHE A 189 -10.66 0.48 -3.09
C PHE A 189 -9.24 0.95 -3.45
N GLN A 190 -9.06 2.07 -4.14
CA GLN A 190 -7.74 2.68 -4.35
C GLN A 190 -7.11 3.07 -3.02
N THR A 191 -7.90 3.53 -2.04
CA THR A 191 -7.38 3.84 -0.70
C THR A 191 -6.90 2.61 0.04
N SER A 192 -7.64 1.51 -0.03
CA SER A 192 -7.23 0.22 0.49
C SER A 192 -5.93 -0.28 -0.16
N ALA A 193 -5.82 -0.15 -1.48
CA ALA A 193 -4.61 -0.51 -2.23
C ALA A 193 -3.41 0.42 -1.91
N GLY A 194 -3.65 1.70 -1.63
CA GLY A 194 -2.58 2.62 -1.24
C GLY A 194 -2.05 2.35 0.17
N LEU A 195 -2.86 1.78 1.06
CA LEU A 195 -2.42 1.31 2.38
C LEU A 195 -1.56 0.05 2.30
N THR A 196 -1.64 -0.75 1.24
CA THR A 196 -0.79 -1.94 1.05
C THR A 196 0.58 -1.64 0.43
N ILE A 197 0.83 -0.38 0.05
CA ILE A 197 2.15 0.07 -0.41
C ILE A 197 3.24 -0.19 0.64
N ASP A 198 2.92 -0.11 1.93
CA ASP A 198 3.86 -0.46 3.00
C ASP A 198 4.35 -1.90 2.88
N CYS A 199 3.49 -2.85 2.48
CA CYS A 199 3.86 -4.23 2.21
C CYS A 199 4.76 -4.36 0.97
N GLN A 200 4.52 -3.57 -0.08
CA GLN A 200 5.38 -3.52 -1.27
C GLN A 200 6.81 -3.07 -0.91
N VAL A 201 6.96 -2.08 -0.05
CA VAL A 201 8.30 -1.59 0.32
C VAL A 201 8.97 -2.48 1.36
N ALA A 202 8.20 -3.03 2.29
CA ALA A 202 8.69 -4.05 3.21
C ALA A 202 9.18 -5.30 2.47
N LEU A 203 8.53 -5.69 1.36
CA LEU A 203 9.00 -6.75 0.45
C LEU A 203 10.42 -6.50 -0.05
N MET A 204 10.68 -5.30 -0.58
CA MET A 204 12.00 -4.91 -1.05
C MET A 204 13.04 -4.93 0.10
N MET A 205 12.63 -4.51 1.30
CA MET A 205 13.52 -4.42 2.46
C MET A 205 13.93 -5.79 2.98
N TRP A 206 12.99 -6.74 3.13
CA TRP A 206 13.35 -8.08 3.61
C TRP A 206 14.12 -8.87 2.56
N TYR A 207 13.86 -8.64 1.26
CA TYR A 207 14.69 -9.23 0.20
C TYR A 207 16.15 -8.74 0.29
N ALA A 208 16.38 -7.45 0.54
CA ALA A 208 17.71 -6.92 0.81
C ALA A 208 18.38 -7.64 2.00
N GLY A 209 17.62 -7.80 3.09
CA GLY A 209 18.06 -8.52 4.29
C GLY A 209 18.45 -9.96 3.99
N ALA A 210 17.62 -10.67 3.23
CA ALA A 210 17.89 -12.06 2.82
C ALA A 210 19.19 -12.17 2.00
N ARG A 211 19.45 -11.24 1.07
CA ARG A 211 20.71 -11.22 0.29
C ARG A 211 21.94 -10.95 1.16
N ILE A 212 21.81 -10.09 2.18
CA ILE A 212 22.88 -9.85 3.16
C ILE A 212 23.13 -11.08 4.02
N GLU A 213 22.06 -11.78 4.45
CA GLU A 213 22.17 -13.02 5.22
C GLU A 213 22.86 -14.14 4.42
N MET A 214 22.48 -14.32 3.15
CA MET A 214 23.15 -15.26 2.25
C MET A 214 24.65 -14.96 2.14
N LEU A 215 25.00 -13.68 1.97
CA LEU A 215 26.41 -13.26 1.91
C LEU A 215 27.16 -13.57 3.21
N ALA A 216 26.53 -13.37 4.36
CA ALA A 216 27.13 -13.69 5.66
C ALA A 216 27.37 -15.20 5.80
N GLN A 217 26.45 -16.03 5.30
CA GLN A 217 26.61 -17.49 5.28
C GLN A 217 27.74 -17.93 4.33
N GLU A 218 27.83 -17.36 3.13
CA GLU A 218 28.93 -17.62 2.18
C GLU A 218 30.28 -17.26 2.81
N MET A 219 30.38 -16.08 3.45
CA MET A 219 31.60 -15.62 4.10
C MET A 219 32.03 -16.52 5.26
N LYS A 220 31.07 -17.04 6.04
CA LYS A 220 31.33 -17.97 7.15
C LYS A 220 31.85 -19.33 6.65
N ASN A 221 31.37 -19.78 5.50
CA ASN A 221 31.72 -21.08 4.93
C ASN A 221 32.98 -21.04 4.05
N SER A 222 33.44 -19.85 3.63
CA SER A 222 34.68 -19.70 2.87
C SER A 222 35.90 -19.90 3.76
N SER A 223 36.83 -20.73 3.28
CA SER A 223 38.14 -20.95 3.89
C SER A 223 39.26 -20.11 3.24
N CYS A 224 38.93 -19.31 2.22
CA CYS A 224 39.91 -18.68 1.35
C CYS A 224 39.99 -17.16 1.56
N ILE A 225 41.09 -16.69 2.17
CA ILE A 225 41.32 -15.24 2.38
C ILE A 225 41.41 -14.44 1.07
N LYS A 226 41.71 -15.09 -0.06
CA LYS A 226 41.75 -14.45 -1.39
C LYS A 226 40.37 -14.01 -1.88
N GLU A 227 39.29 -14.63 -1.35
CA GLU A 227 37.90 -14.28 -1.67
C GLU A 227 37.38 -13.10 -0.84
N PHE A 228 38.11 -12.68 0.21
CA PHE A 228 37.71 -11.59 1.10
C PHE A 228 37.41 -10.28 0.35
N GLY A 229 38.25 -9.92 -0.62
CA GLY A 229 38.05 -8.73 -1.44
C GLY A 229 36.79 -8.78 -2.33
N TRP A 230 36.30 -9.98 -2.66
CA TRP A 230 35.03 -10.16 -3.37
C TRP A 230 33.85 -10.03 -2.40
N PHE A 231 33.93 -10.65 -1.22
CA PHE A 231 32.90 -10.52 -0.18
C PHE A 231 32.67 -9.07 0.24
N VAL A 232 33.75 -8.30 0.45
CA VAL A 232 33.66 -6.87 0.79
C VAL A 232 32.95 -6.08 -0.31
N ARG A 233 33.28 -6.33 -1.58
CA ARG A 233 32.62 -5.65 -2.72
C ARG A 233 31.13 -6.01 -2.82
N LYS A 234 30.79 -7.29 -2.67
CA LYS A 234 29.40 -7.77 -2.68
C LYS A 234 28.62 -7.17 -1.50
N HIS A 235 29.23 -7.09 -0.32
CA HIS A 235 28.63 -6.48 0.87
C HIS A 235 28.36 -4.99 0.68
N GLN A 236 29.33 -4.22 0.18
CA GLN A 236 29.17 -2.79 -0.08
C GLN A 236 28.06 -2.51 -1.11
N SER A 237 27.96 -3.34 -2.16
CA SER A 237 26.86 -3.26 -3.13
C SER A 237 25.49 -3.49 -2.48
N LEU A 238 25.36 -4.53 -1.65
CA LEU A 238 24.12 -4.83 -0.93
C LEU A 238 23.77 -3.79 0.15
N LEU A 239 24.76 -3.20 0.82
CA LEU A 239 24.53 -2.10 1.76
C LEU A 239 24.05 -0.84 1.04
N PHE A 240 24.66 -0.51 -0.10
CA PHE A 240 24.19 0.58 -0.94
C PHE A 240 22.74 0.35 -1.36
N TYR A 241 22.41 -0.86 -1.83
CA TYR A 241 21.05 -1.29 -2.13
C TYR A 241 20.10 -1.07 -0.94
N ALA A 242 20.44 -1.62 0.24
CA ALA A 242 19.59 -1.57 1.42
C ALA A 242 19.35 -0.13 1.91
N THR A 243 20.38 0.72 1.82
CA THR A 243 20.30 2.14 2.19
C THR A 243 19.33 2.89 1.27
N GLN A 244 19.34 2.61 -0.03
CA GLN A 244 18.41 3.24 -0.97
C GLN A 244 16.95 2.83 -0.72
N VAL A 245 16.70 1.55 -0.41
CA VAL A 245 15.36 1.05 -0.06
C VAL A 245 14.90 1.63 1.26
N SER A 246 15.76 1.62 2.27
CA SER A 246 15.47 2.14 3.61
C SER A 246 15.07 3.62 3.58
N GLY A 247 15.74 4.44 2.75
CA GLY A 247 15.34 5.83 2.55
C GLY A 247 13.91 5.96 2.01
N THR A 248 13.57 5.20 0.97
CA THR A 248 12.21 5.19 0.37
C THR A 248 11.17 4.69 1.39
N MET A 249 11.51 3.64 2.14
CA MET A 249 10.68 3.08 3.21
C MET A 249 10.43 4.09 4.31
N CYS A 250 11.43 4.85 4.73
CA CYS A 250 11.31 5.84 5.80
C CYS A 250 10.27 6.90 5.45
N TYR A 251 10.29 7.44 4.22
CA TYR A 251 9.28 8.41 3.78
C TYR A 251 7.87 7.83 3.77
N ILE A 252 7.71 6.60 3.30
CA ILE A 252 6.40 5.92 3.24
C ILE A 252 5.90 5.63 4.65
N ALA A 253 6.75 5.07 5.52
CA ALA A 253 6.41 4.76 6.90
C ALA A 253 6.08 6.01 7.72
N LEU A 254 6.83 7.11 7.52
CA LEU A 254 6.56 8.40 8.16
C LEU A 254 5.19 8.94 7.72
N THR A 255 4.89 8.87 6.42
CA THR A 255 3.59 9.29 5.88
C THR A 255 2.46 8.46 6.49
N SER A 256 2.62 7.14 6.55
CA SER A 256 1.67 6.22 7.21
C SER A 256 1.47 6.57 8.69
N ALA A 257 2.56 6.77 9.44
CA ALA A 257 2.52 7.05 10.87
C ALA A 257 1.80 8.39 11.17
N CYS A 258 2.11 9.45 10.42
CA CYS A 258 1.46 10.74 10.57
C CYS A 258 -0.04 10.66 10.31
N VAL A 259 -0.45 10.01 9.22
CA VAL A 259 -1.87 9.92 8.84
C VAL A 259 -2.63 9.00 9.78
N CYS A 260 -2.09 7.84 10.16
CA CYS A 260 -2.70 6.97 11.15
C CYS A 260 -2.84 7.66 12.51
N GLY A 261 -1.82 8.39 12.95
CA GLY A 261 -1.87 9.17 14.20
C GLY A 261 -2.97 10.22 14.19
N LEU A 262 -3.09 10.99 13.10
CA LEU A 262 -4.19 11.93 12.91
C LEU A 262 -5.54 11.21 12.93
N SER A 263 -5.70 10.14 12.15
CA SER A 263 -6.94 9.35 12.11
C SER A 263 -7.34 8.78 13.48
N THR A 264 -6.39 8.34 14.30
CA THR A 264 -6.66 7.86 15.66
C THR A 264 -7.15 8.99 16.57
N ILE A 265 -6.53 10.18 16.50
CA ILE A 265 -7.00 11.36 17.25
C ILE A 265 -8.44 11.70 16.84
N MET A 266 -8.74 11.65 15.54
CA MET A 266 -10.08 11.95 15.03
C MET A 266 -11.11 10.90 15.42
N GLY A 267 -10.78 9.62 15.33
CA GLY A 267 -11.65 8.52 15.76
C GLY A 267 -11.93 8.54 17.26
N THR A 268 -10.91 8.85 18.07
CA THR A 268 -11.12 8.99 19.53
C THR A 268 -12.03 10.16 19.88
N MET A 269 -11.91 11.30 19.19
CA MET A 269 -12.85 12.42 19.34
C MET A 269 -14.30 12.02 19.02
N GLN A 270 -14.52 11.17 18.02
CA GLN A 270 -15.85 10.66 17.68
C GLN A 270 -16.41 9.69 18.74
N LEU A 271 -15.57 8.83 19.31
CA LEU A 271 -15.98 7.84 20.32
C LEU A 271 -16.39 8.47 21.66
N VAL A 272 -15.72 9.56 22.05
CA VAL A 272 -16.00 10.31 23.28
C VAL A 272 -17.32 11.10 23.19
N GLY A 273 -17.83 11.38 21.98
CA GLY A 273 -19.12 12.03 21.81
C GLY A 273 -20.31 11.19 22.31
N ASP A 274 -21.28 11.82 22.98
CA ASP A 274 -22.53 11.19 23.42
C ASP A 274 -23.45 10.89 22.22
N ARG A 275 -23.27 9.72 21.59
CA ARG A 275 -24.01 9.30 20.40
C ARG A 275 -24.40 7.81 20.44
N PRO A 276 -25.42 7.39 19.65
CA PRO A 276 -25.92 6.01 19.62
C PRO A 276 -24.82 5.00 19.26
N PHE A 277 -24.86 3.83 19.90
CA PHE A 277 -23.87 2.75 19.75
C PHE A 277 -23.62 2.33 18.29
N ILE A 278 -24.67 2.34 17.45
CA ILE A 278 -24.58 2.00 16.01
C ILE A 278 -23.65 2.96 15.25
N ILE A 279 -23.64 4.25 15.60
CA ILE A 279 -22.72 5.22 15.00
C ILE A 279 -21.30 4.96 15.50
N LYS A 280 -21.12 4.64 16.80
CA LYS A 280 -19.81 4.30 17.38
C LYS A 280 -19.19 3.03 16.78
N ALA A 281 -20.00 2.04 16.42
CA ALA A 281 -19.55 0.79 15.80
C ALA A 281 -18.91 0.96 14.42
N GLN A 282 -19.16 2.07 13.73
CA GLN A 282 -18.48 2.42 12.48
C GLN A 282 -17.04 2.94 12.70
N TYR A 283 -16.69 3.32 13.94
CA TYR A 283 -15.45 4.02 14.29
C TYR A 283 -14.64 3.34 15.41
N GLY A 284 -15.14 2.24 15.97
CA GLY A 284 -14.41 1.37 16.90
C GLY A 284 -13.70 0.23 16.15
N PRO A 285 -12.58 -0.30 16.68
CA PRO A 285 -11.94 -1.50 16.14
C PRO A 285 -12.84 -2.74 16.23
#